data_AF-R7YFV8-F1
#
_entry.id   AF-R7YFV8-F1
#
_cell.length_a   1.000
_cell.length_b   1.000
_cell.length_c   1.000
_cell.angle_alpha   90.00
_cell.angle_beta   90.00
_cell.angle_gamma   90.00
#
_symmetry.space_group_name_H-M   'P 1'
#
loop_
_entity.id
_entity.type
_entity.pdbx_description
1 polymer ?
#
loop_
_entity_poly.entity_id
_entity_poly.type
_entity_poly.pdbx_seq_one_letter_code
_entity_poly.pdbx_strand_id
1 'polypeptide(L)'
;MFEVKCWHHATMAVRRMDAVELPRTALEAFLSSSAFAEMLDPDDERTASRGAAARRAEVADVVRAVDRFAGRRFVDRERAGEVVFGGVTGGGLGVRPSVVDEVLALLRPVAVPPPGPPKPVPHEAQSALGVYVYALVDPRDASLFHVGAGRGDRVHRYSAAALAGVVPDPADVVGDDDPADIADAISERIRDIDADGFGVEHWILRYGIGSADSAELHALSLRRSGLDVAALAASDLPAAPDAPGPWRIEELVLRYAAPVSPPLPDPCVLVKVDASARSDATADVIYEHSRSAWRAGPHRTVPDLPVLVFADDLVRAVHRVDYWESYRDAEGNLDPKRWVYTGKPDAELEARYVGTSLREVRQERGGKWNPSGWHPYGHVP
;
A
#
# COMPACT_ATOMS: atom_id res chain seq x y z
N MET A 1 37.00 26.04 -44.47
CA MET A 1 37.43 25.78 -43.09
C MET A 1 36.21 26.04 -42.21
N PHE A 2 35.35 25.03 -42.09
CA PHE A 2 34.11 25.08 -41.30
C PHE A 2 34.25 24.01 -40.22
N GLU A 3 34.34 24.45 -38.98
CA GLU A 3 34.59 23.60 -37.81
C GLU A 3 33.24 23.25 -37.16
N VAL A 4 32.91 21.96 -37.21
CA VAL A 4 31.69 21.39 -36.62
C VAL A 4 31.93 21.21 -35.13
N LYS A 5 31.27 22.02 -34.30
CA LYS A 5 31.23 21.83 -32.84
C LYS A 5 30.20 20.76 -32.48
N CYS A 6 30.68 19.55 -32.18
CA CYS A 6 29.91 18.51 -31.52
C CYS A 6 29.56 18.92 -30.08
N TRP A 7 28.27 19.09 -29.81
CA TRP A 7 27.73 19.15 -28.46
C TRP A 7 27.70 17.72 -27.89
N HIS A 8 28.53 17.45 -26.87
CA HIS A 8 28.35 16.27 -26.03
C HIS A 8 27.21 16.55 -25.04
N HIS A 9 26.08 15.87 -25.23
CA HIS A 9 25.08 15.71 -24.18
C HIS A 9 25.72 14.93 -23.02
N ALA A 10 26.06 15.64 -21.95
CA ALA A 10 26.28 15.02 -20.65
C ALA A 10 24.91 14.56 -20.12
N THR A 11 24.61 13.27 -20.30
CA THR A 11 23.51 12.60 -19.63
C THR A 11 23.76 12.68 -18.12
N MET A 12 23.06 13.58 -17.43
CA MET A 12 22.92 13.50 -15.97
C MET A 12 22.22 12.18 -15.67
N ALA A 13 23.00 11.17 -15.28
CA ALA A 13 22.48 10.02 -14.58
C ALA A 13 21.83 10.54 -13.30
N VAL A 14 20.49 10.62 -13.32
CA VAL A 14 19.67 10.72 -12.12
C VAL A 14 20.12 9.55 -11.23
N ARG A 15 20.90 9.82 -10.19
CA ARG A 15 21.14 8.86 -9.11
C ARG A 15 19.75 8.53 -8.57
N ARG A 16 19.20 7.37 -8.94
CA ARG A 16 18.12 6.75 -8.17
C ARG A 16 18.64 6.67 -6.74
N MET A 17 18.09 7.49 -5.86
CA MET A 17 18.35 7.37 -4.43
C MET A 17 17.56 6.15 -3.99
N ASP A 18 18.25 5.02 -3.88
CA ASP A 18 17.65 3.79 -3.37
C ASP A 18 17.32 4.04 -1.89
N ALA A 19 16.02 4.00 -1.56
CA ALA A 19 15.56 4.05 -0.18
C ALA A 19 16.25 2.95 0.64
N VAL A 20 16.41 3.15 1.94
CA VAL A 20 17.06 2.15 2.81
C VAL A 20 16.09 1.62 3.85
N GLU A 21 16.20 0.35 4.18
CA GLU A 21 15.41 -0.31 5.22
C GLU A 21 16.33 -0.81 6.32
N LEU A 22 15.93 -0.56 7.58
CA LEU A 22 16.52 -1.25 8.72
C LEU A 22 15.80 -2.60 8.84
N PRO A 23 16.47 -3.75 8.60
CA PRO A 23 15.78 -5.04 8.55
C PRO A 23 15.08 -5.38 9.87
N ARG A 24 14.02 -6.18 9.84
CA ARG A 24 13.40 -6.71 11.08
C ARG A 24 14.37 -7.50 11.96
N THR A 25 15.41 -8.08 11.36
CA THR A 25 16.48 -8.80 12.06
C THR A 25 17.63 -7.88 12.50
N ALA A 26 17.51 -6.56 12.36
CA ALA A 26 18.57 -5.61 12.68
C ALA A 26 18.98 -5.67 14.15
N LEU A 27 18.02 -5.88 15.07
CA LEU A 27 18.33 -6.01 16.49
C LEU A 27 19.23 -7.23 16.76
N GLU A 28 18.89 -8.39 16.21
CA GLU A 28 19.67 -9.63 16.36
C GLU A 28 21.09 -9.46 15.78
N ALA A 29 21.19 -8.84 14.60
CA ALA A 29 22.47 -8.54 13.97
C ALA A 29 23.31 -7.56 14.79
N PHE A 30 22.70 -6.51 15.35
CA PHE A 30 23.38 -5.54 16.20
C PHE A 30 23.89 -6.17 17.50
N LEU A 31 23.06 -6.96 18.19
CA LEU A 31 23.45 -7.65 19.43
C LEU A 31 24.60 -8.66 19.22
N SER A 32 24.78 -9.13 18.00
CA SER A 32 25.86 -10.05 17.61
C SER A 32 27.10 -9.33 17.05
N SER A 33 27.08 -8.00 16.97
CA SER A 33 28.17 -7.20 16.39
C SER A 33 29.34 -7.02 17.35
N SER A 34 30.53 -6.79 16.80
CA SER A 34 31.71 -6.40 17.58
C SER A 34 31.51 -5.06 18.29
N ALA A 35 30.78 -4.12 17.67
CA ALA A 35 30.47 -2.84 18.29
C ALA A 35 29.66 -2.99 19.59
N PHE A 36 28.68 -3.90 19.62
CA PHE A 36 27.91 -4.18 20.84
C PHE A 36 28.77 -4.85 21.92
N ALA A 37 29.68 -5.76 21.53
CA ALA A 37 30.65 -6.34 22.46
C ALA A 37 31.57 -5.26 23.07
N GLU A 38 32.09 -4.34 22.26
CA GLU A 38 32.89 -3.19 22.69
C GLU A 38 32.09 -2.24 23.60
N MET A 39 30.78 -2.09 23.40
CA MET A 39 29.92 -1.29 24.28
C MET A 39 29.83 -1.87 25.70
N LEU A 40 29.92 -3.19 25.83
CA LEU A 40 29.85 -3.90 27.10
C LEU A 40 31.20 -4.04 27.79
N ASP A 41 32.31 -3.90 27.06
CA ASP A 41 33.67 -4.02 27.58
C ASP A 41 34.05 -2.81 28.46
N PRO A 42 34.23 -2.99 29.78
CA PRO A 42 34.62 -1.90 30.68
C PRO A 42 36.06 -1.42 30.49
N ASP A 43 36.91 -2.22 29.84
CA ASP A 43 38.35 -1.97 29.67
C ASP A 43 38.70 -1.36 28.30
N ASP A 44 37.71 -1.21 27.41
CA ASP A 44 37.90 -0.54 26.12
C ASP A 44 38.26 0.94 26.31
N GLU A 45 39.34 1.40 25.65
CA GLU A 45 39.88 2.75 25.78
C GLU A 45 38.87 3.84 25.38
N ARG A 46 37.94 3.54 24.47
CA ARG A 46 36.85 4.43 24.02
C ARG A 46 35.68 4.42 25.01
N THR A 47 35.57 3.37 25.83
CA THR A 47 34.57 3.16 26.88
C THR A 47 34.99 3.71 28.25
N ALA A 48 36.31 3.84 28.50
CA ALA A 48 36.90 4.27 29.78
C ALA A 48 36.56 5.72 30.18
N SER A 49 36.24 6.59 29.22
CA SER A 49 35.85 7.99 29.46
C SER A 49 34.43 8.17 30.02
N ARG A 50 33.59 7.13 29.98
CA ARG A 50 32.18 7.17 30.41
C ARG A 50 32.00 6.42 31.73
N GLY A 51 31.30 7.03 32.69
CA GLY A 51 30.92 6.35 33.93
C GLY A 51 29.97 5.16 33.68
N ALA A 52 30.00 4.15 34.57
CA ALA A 52 29.23 2.90 34.39
C ALA A 52 27.70 3.10 34.25
N ALA A 53 27.14 4.19 34.78
CA ALA A 53 25.73 4.55 34.60
C ALA A 53 25.45 5.05 33.17
N ALA A 54 26.30 5.92 32.62
CA ALA A 54 26.17 6.45 31.27
C ALA A 54 26.32 5.34 30.21
N ARG A 55 27.23 4.38 30.44
CA ARG A 55 27.39 3.20 29.56
C ARG A 55 26.12 2.36 29.48
N ARG A 56 25.54 2.04 30.64
CA ARG A 56 24.28 1.27 30.70
C ARG A 56 23.12 2.03 30.06
N ALA A 57 23.06 3.35 30.22
CA ALA A 57 22.07 4.19 29.56
C ALA A 57 22.24 4.20 28.04
N GLU A 58 23.47 4.35 27.52
CA GLU A 58 23.77 4.28 26.09
C GLU A 58 23.35 2.92 25.50
N VAL A 59 23.74 1.80 26.12
CA VAL A 59 23.33 0.46 25.68
C VAL A 59 21.81 0.33 25.63
N ALA A 60 21.13 0.73 26.70
CA ALA A 60 19.67 0.60 26.79
C ALA A 60 18.95 1.47 25.76
N ASP A 61 19.44 2.69 25.50
CA ASP A 61 18.83 3.59 24.53
C ASP A 61 19.07 3.11 23.08
N VAL A 62 20.28 2.67 22.75
CA VAL A 62 20.60 2.15 21.41
C VAL A 62 19.80 0.89 21.11
N VAL A 63 19.74 -0.07 22.05
CA VAL A 63 18.95 -1.29 21.89
C VAL A 63 17.48 -0.96 21.66
N ARG A 64 16.90 -0.04 22.44
CA ARG A 64 15.50 0.41 22.25
C ARG A 64 15.29 1.13 20.92
N ALA A 65 16.28 1.89 20.45
CA ALA A 65 16.20 2.57 19.17
C ALA A 65 16.21 1.55 18.01
N VAL A 66 17.18 0.64 17.97
CA VAL A 66 17.26 -0.38 16.91
C VAL A 66 15.99 -1.24 16.87
N ASP A 67 15.50 -1.68 18.02
CA ASP A 67 14.25 -2.47 18.11
C ASP A 67 13.04 -1.70 17.59
N ARG A 68 12.87 -0.44 18.04
CA ARG A 68 11.76 0.43 17.61
C ARG A 68 11.71 0.65 16.11
N PHE A 69 12.87 0.84 15.49
CA PHE A 69 12.98 1.18 14.07
C PHE A 69 13.19 -0.05 13.18
N ALA A 70 13.27 -1.26 13.73
CA ALA A 70 13.43 -2.49 12.96
C ALA A 70 12.21 -2.73 12.04
N GLY A 71 12.49 -3.00 10.77
CA GLY A 71 11.51 -3.12 9.70
C GLY A 71 11.02 -1.80 9.09
N ARG A 72 11.56 -0.64 9.52
CA ARG A 72 11.21 0.67 8.93
C ARG A 72 12.13 1.03 7.77
N ARG A 73 11.57 1.79 6.84
CA ARG A 73 12.26 2.37 5.69
C ARG A 73 12.63 3.82 5.99
N PHE A 74 13.52 4.36 5.17
CA PHE A 74 14.00 5.73 5.19
C PHE A 74 14.37 6.13 3.76
N VAL A 75 14.24 7.42 3.41
CA VAL A 75 14.62 7.93 2.08
C VAL A 75 16.11 7.75 1.78
N ASP A 76 16.96 7.84 2.81
CA ASP A 76 18.40 7.61 2.71
C ASP A 76 19.02 7.26 4.08
N ARG A 77 20.33 7.00 4.06
CA ARG A 77 21.11 6.64 5.25
C ARG A 77 21.28 7.79 6.24
N GLU A 78 21.31 9.03 5.77
CA GLU A 78 21.48 10.21 6.64
C GLU A 78 20.23 10.39 7.50
N ARG A 79 19.05 10.35 6.86
CA ARG A 79 17.76 10.44 7.54
C ARG A 79 17.54 9.29 8.51
N ALA A 80 17.94 8.07 8.15
CA ALA A 80 17.90 6.94 9.07
C ALA A 80 18.70 7.22 10.35
N GLY A 81 19.87 7.85 10.24
CA GLY A 81 20.68 8.25 11.40
C GLY A 81 19.98 9.28 12.29
N GLU A 82 19.43 10.33 11.68
CA GLU A 82 18.68 11.36 12.40
C GLU A 82 17.48 10.81 13.16
N VAL A 83 16.70 9.93 12.53
CA VAL A 83 15.46 9.41 13.11
C VAL A 83 15.73 8.37 14.17
N VAL A 84 16.69 7.47 13.93
CA VAL A 84 17.04 6.40 14.88
C VAL A 84 17.72 6.97 16.12
N PHE A 85 18.61 7.96 15.97
CA PHE A 85 19.46 8.46 17.06
C PHE A 85 19.14 9.87 17.55
N GLY A 86 18.32 10.66 16.85
CA GLY A 86 18.05 12.07 17.19
C GLY A 86 17.39 12.28 18.56
N GLY A 87 16.69 11.28 19.07
CA GLY A 87 16.11 11.28 20.43
C GLY A 87 16.95 10.56 21.48
N VAL A 88 18.11 9.98 21.11
CA VAL A 88 18.91 9.16 22.01
C VAL A 88 19.86 10.04 22.81
N THR A 89 19.66 10.09 24.12
CA THR A 89 20.49 10.91 25.01
C THR A 89 21.76 10.21 25.46
N GLY A 90 21.79 8.87 25.49
CA GLY A 90 22.96 8.10 25.91
C GLY A 90 23.43 8.47 27.32
N GLY A 91 22.50 8.76 28.24
CA GLY A 91 22.82 9.24 29.59
C GLY A 91 23.39 10.68 29.62
N GLY A 92 23.08 11.50 28.62
CA GLY A 92 23.52 12.90 28.49
C GLY A 92 24.82 13.10 27.70
N LEU A 93 25.43 12.02 27.20
CA LEU A 93 26.67 12.05 26.41
C LEU A 93 26.49 11.65 24.95
N GLY A 94 25.26 11.34 24.52
CA GLY A 94 24.93 10.87 23.18
C GLY A 94 25.46 9.46 22.89
N VAL A 95 25.29 9.01 21.65
CA VAL A 95 25.76 7.71 21.15
C VAL A 95 27.14 7.87 20.51
N ARG A 96 28.03 6.89 20.69
CA ARG A 96 29.33 6.89 20.02
C ARG A 96 29.18 6.80 18.50
N PRO A 97 29.99 7.54 17.72
CA PRO A 97 29.97 7.46 16.25
C PRO A 97 30.16 6.04 15.71
N SER A 98 31.04 5.23 16.32
CA SER A 98 31.26 3.83 15.91
C SER A 98 30.00 2.97 16.04
N VAL A 99 29.18 3.21 17.06
CA VAL A 99 27.91 2.50 17.27
C VAL A 99 26.87 2.97 16.26
N VAL A 100 26.81 4.26 15.97
CA VAL A 100 25.94 4.83 14.92
C VAL A 100 26.32 4.24 13.56
N ASP A 101 27.61 4.22 13.21
CA ASP A 101 28.11 3.69 11.95
C ASP A 101 27.76 2.21 11.77
N GLU A 102 27.89 1.41 12.84
CA GLU A 102 27.56 -0.02 12.82
C GLU A 102 26.06 -0.26 12.59
N VAL A 103 25.19 0.48 13.30
CA VAL A 103 23.73 0.37 13.09
C VAL A 103 23.34 0.84 11.70
N LEU A 104 23.93 1.93 11.21
CA LEU A 104 23.70 2.41 9.85
C LEU A 104 24.28 1.47 8.78
N ALA A 105 25.25 0.62 9.12
CA ALA A 105 25.75 -0.43 8.23
C ALA A 105 24.77 -1.61 8.08
N LEU A 106 23.82 -1.76 9.00
CA LEU A 106 22.75 -2.77 8.90
C LEU A 106 21.67 -2.40 7.88
N LEU A 107 21.61 -1.14 7.47
CA LEU A 107 20.65 -0.64 6.48
C LEU A 107 20.86 -1.34 5.14
N ARG A 108 19.76 -1.79 4.52
CA ARG A 108 19.77 -2.44 3.21
C ARG A 108 19.08 -1.53 2.19
N PRO A 109 19.64 -1.38 0.97
CA PRO A 109 18.94 -0.67 -0.09
C PRO A 109 17.68 -1.44 -0.49
N VAL A 110 16.60 -0.71 -0.71
CA VAL A 110 15.32 -1.21 -1.15
C VAL A 110 14.95 -0.49 -2.45
N ALA A 111 14.77 -1.26 -3.52
CA ALA A 111 14.40 -0.76 -4.84
C ALA A 111 12.89 -0.44 -4.95
N VAL A 112 12.30 0.09 -3.88
CA VAL A 112 10.92 0.62 -3.88
C VAL A 112 11.06 2.13 -3.82
N PRO A 113 10.64 2.87 -4.86
CA PRO A 113 10.74 4.32 -4.84
C PRO A 113 9.95 4.85 -3.64
N PRO A 114 10.44 5.92 -2.97
CA PRO A 114 9.66 6.57 -1.94
C PRO A 114 8.31 6.98 -2.53
N PRO A 115 7.22 6.78 -1.77
CA PRO A 115 5.89 7.12 -2.24
C PRO A 115 5.84 8.62 -2.53
N GLY A 116 5.53 8.98 -3.78
CA GLY A 116 5.43 10.38 -4.18
C GLY A 116 4.09 11.01 -3.77
N PRO A 117 3.80 12.24 -4.23
CA PRO A 117 2.49 12.85 -4.03
C PRO A 117 1.38 11.93 -4.56
N PRO A 118 0.23 11.84 -3.86
CA PRO A 118 -0.88 11.00 -4.30
C PRO A 118 -1.39 11.48 -5.66
N LYS A 119 -1.84 10.53 -6.48
CA LYS A 119 -2.50 10.86 -7.75
C LYS A 119 -3.90 11.43 -7.46
N PRO A 120 -4.36 12.41 -8.24
CA PRO A 120 -5.71 12.94 -8.07
C PRO A 120 -6.78 11.85 -8.20
N VAL A 121 -7.82 11.91 -7.36
CA VAL A 121 -8.98 11.02 -7.47
C VAL A 121 -9.68 11.27 -8.81
N PRO A 122 -9.92 10.25 -9.65
CA PRO A 122 -10.62 10.44 -10.93
C PRO A 122 -12.07 10.92 -10.74
N HIS A 123 -12.58 11.69 -11.70
CA HIS A 123 -13.89 12.34 -11.63
C HIS A 123 -15.06 11.35 -11.41
N GLU A 124 -14.97 10.14 -11.97
CA GLU A 124 -15.96 9.07 -11.77
C GLU A 124 -16.03 8.62 -10.31
N ALA A 125 -14.87 8.49 -9.67
CA ALA A 125 -14.79 8.17 -8.25
C ALA A 125 -15.29 9.35 -7.40
N GLN A 126 -14.86 10.58 -7.70
CA GLN A 126 -15.36 11.77 -7.01
C GLN A 126 -16.90 11.87 -7.05
N SER A 127 -17.48 11.64 -8.22
CA SER A 127 -18.93 11.67 -8.45
C SER A 127 -19.66 10.59 -7.64
N ALA A 128 -19.09 9.39 -7.56
CA ALA A 128 -19.66 8.28 -6.79
C ALA A 128 -19.55 8.50 -5.27
N LEU A 129 -18.48 9.13 -4.79
CA LEU A 129 -18.27 9.41 -3.38
C LEU A 129 -19.13 10.57 -2.88
N GLY A 130 -19.38 11.59 -3.71
CA GLY A 130 -20.13 12.78 -3.30
C GLY A 130 -19.45 13.49 -2.13
N VAL A 131 -20.20 13.76 -1.05
CA VAL A 131 -19.66 14.28 0.20
C VAL A 131 -19.28 13.11 1.12
N TYR A 132 -18.09 13.19 1.71
CA TYR A 132 -17.52 12.12 2.53
C TYR A 132 -16.78 12.64 3.76
N VAL A 133 -16.53 11.73 4.70
CA VAL A 133 -15.62 11.89 5.84
C VAL A 133 -14.39 11.04 5.57
N TYR A 134 -13.21 11.63 5.71
CA TYR A 134 -11.93 10.98 5.46
C TYR A 134 -10.98 11.08 6.66
N ALA A 135 -9.96 10.24 6.67
CA ALA A 135 -8.88 10.24 7.64
C ALA A 135 -7.51 10.11 6.96
N LEU A 136 -6.51 10.72 7.59
CA LEU A 136 -5.09 10.53 7.26
C LEU A 136 -4.45 9.66 8.34
N VAL A 137 -3.74 8.63 7.91
CA VAL A 137 -3.13 7.64 8.77
C VAL A 137 -1.63 7.59 8.51
N ASP A 138 -0.87 7.56 9.60
CA ASP A 138 0.56 7.32 9.55
C ASP A 138 0.82 5.81 9.51
N PRO A 139 1.35 5.25 8.41
CA PRO A 139 1.56 3.81 8.28
C PRO A 139 2.66 3.28 9.20
N ARG A 140 3.44 4.15 9.84
CA ARG A 140 4.59 3.78 10.67
C ARG A 140 4.16 3.23 12.04
N ASP A 141 3.02 3.71 12.54
CA ASP A 141 2.44 3.35 13.83
C ASP A 141 0.91 3.12 13.77
N ALA A 142 0.32 3.15 12.57
CA ALA A 142 -1.12 3.07 12.33
C ALA A 142 -1.93 4.16 13.05
N SER A 143 -1.29 5.27 13.44
CA SER A 143 -1.97 6.36 14.11
C SER A 143 -2.78 7.20 13.12
N LEU A 144 -4.04 7.44 13.49
CA LEU A 144 -4.87 8.43 12.83
C LEU A 144 -4.47 9.81 13.37
N PHE A 145 -4.02 10.71 12.49
CA PHE A 145 -3.57 12.05 12.90
C PHE A 145 -4.45 13.19 12.38
N HIS A 146 -5.36 12.91 11.44
CA HIS A 146 -6.33 13.88 10.96
C HIS A 146 -7.64 13.20 10.51
N VAL A 147 -8.78 13.83 10.81
CA VAL A 147 -10.10 13.48 10.26
C VAL A 147 -10.76 14.75 9.76
N GLY A 148 -11.26 14.72 8.53
CA GLY A 148 -11.92 15.84 7.89
C GLY A 148 -13.16 15.43 7.11
N ALA A 149 -13.94 16.42 6.71
CA ALA A 149 -15.02 16.26 5.75
C ALA A 149 -14.60 16.88 4.40
N GLY A 150 -15.01 16.27 3.29
CA GLY A 150 -14.64 16.75 1.97
C GLY A 150 -15.47 16.18 0.84
N ARG A 151 -15.17 16.67 -0.36
CA ARG A 151 -15.63 16.15 -1.65
C ARG A 151 -14.48 16.24 -2.64
N GLY A 152 -14.67 15.62 -3.81
CA GLY A 152 -13.66 15.68 -4.88
C GLY A 152 -12.34 15.06 -4.45
N ASP A 153 -11.24 15.81 -4.57
CA ASP A 153 -9.89 15.38 -4.22
C ASP A 153 -9.44 15.90 -2.84
N ARG A 154 -10.36 16.42 -1.99
CA ARG A 154 -10.03 17.01 -0.68
C ARG A 154 -9.25 16.05 0.23
N VAL A 155 -9.43 14.73 0.07
CA VAL A 155 -8.69 13.73 0.86
C VAL A 155 -7.18 13.82 0.64
N HIS A 156 -6.74 14.15 -0.57
CA HIS A 156 -5.33 14.28 -0.93
C HIS A 156 -4.76 15.68 -0.69
N ARG A 157 -5.59 16.66 -0.31
CA ARG A 157 -5.22 18.08 -0.21
C ARG A 157 -3.88 18.31 0.49
N TYR A 158 -3.77 17.83 1.73
CA TYR A 158 -2.59 18.09 2.55
C TYR A 158 -1.36 17.38 1.97
N SER A 159 -1.52 16.17 1.45
CA SER A 159 -0.43 15.42 0.84
C SER A 159 0.04 16.05 -0.47
N ALA A 160 -0.88 16.49 -1.33
CA ALA A 160 -0.56 17.16 -2.58
C ALA A 160 0.08 18.53 -2.35
N ALA A 161 -0.40 19.29 -1.36
CA ALA A 161 0.20 20.57 -0.96
C ALA A 161 1.61 20.38 -0.38
N ALA A 162 1.77 19.45 0.58
CA ALA A 162 3.03 19.24 1.28
C ALA A 162 4.14 18.65 0.40
N LEU A 163 3.79 17.76 -0.54
CA LEU A 163 4.76 17.00 -1.35
C LEU A 163 4.92 17.54 -2.78
N ALA A 164 3.92 18.23 -3.33
CA ALA A 164 3.95 18.74 -4.70
C ALA A 164 3.64 20.24 -4.84
N GLY A 165 3.36 20.94 -3.74
CA GLY A 165 3.00 22.36 -3.77
C GLY A 165 1.68 22.63 -4.51
N VAL A 166 0.80 21.63 -4.62
CA VAL A 166 -0.47 21.76 -5.32
C VAL A 166 -1.42 22.59 -4.47
N VAL A 167 -1.96 23.66 -5.07
CA VAL A 167 -2.98 24.49 -4.42
C VAL A 167 -4.32 23.75 -4.48
N PRO A 168 -5.05 23.63 -3.36
CA PRO A 168 -6.31 22.91 -3.34
C PRO A 168 -7.38 23.62 -4.19
N ASP A 169 -8.25 22.86 -4.84
CA ASP A 169 -9.45 23.44 -5.45
C ASP A 169 -10.40 23.93 -4.33
N PRO A 170 -10.77 25.23 -4.31
CA PRO A 170 -11.74 25.75 -3.35
C PRO A 170 -13.11 25.06 -3.46
N ALA A 171 -13.46 24.50 -4.62
CA ALA A 171 -14.72 23.77 -4.81
C ALA A 171 -14.77 22.47 -3.99
N ASP A 172 -13.62 21.88 -3.69
CA ASP A 172 -13.52 20.65 -2.90
C ASP A 172 -13.66 20.91 -1.39
N VAL A 173 -13.66 22.18 -0.98
CA VAL A 173 -13.88 22.58 0.41
C VAL A 173 -15.31 22.25 0.82
N VAL A 174 -15.43 21.47 1.89
CA VAL A 174 -16.65 21.24 2.66
C VAL A 174 -16.39 21.76 4.07
N GLY A 175 -17.28 22.62 4.59
CA GLY A 175 -17.12 23.24 5.91
C GLY A 175 -16.07 24.35 5.94
N ASP A 176 -15.66 24.70 7.16
CA ASP A 176 -14.52 25.58 7.38
C ASP A 176 -13.20 24.84 7.11
N ASP A 177 -12.17 25.57 6.69
CA ASP A 177 -10.82 25.00 6.62
C ASP A 177 -10.21 24.88 8.01
N ASP A 178 -9.26 23.95 8.14
CA ASP A 178 -8.54 23.81 9.40
C ASP A 178 -7.73 25.11 9.67
N PRO A 179 -7.66 25.54 10.94
CA PRO A 179 -6.77 26.60 11.37
C PRO A 179 -5.34 26.41 10.85
N ALA A 180 -4.66 27.52 10.53
CA ALA A 180 -3.36 27.48 9.86
C ALA A 180 -2.30 26.68 10.63
N ASP A 181 -2.30 26.79 11.96
CA ASP A 181 -1.42 26.01 12.85
C ASP A 181 -1.67 24.50 12.77
N ILE A 182 -2.93 24.09 12.65
CA ILE A 182 -3.30 22.67 12.46
C ILE A 182 -2.88 22.21 11.06
N ALA A 183 -3.16 23.01 10.03
CA ALA A 183 -2.77 22.71 8.65
C ALA A 183 -1.24 22.56 8.49
N ASP A 184 -0.48 23.41 9.16
CA ASP A 184 0.99 23.36 9.19
C ASP A 184 1.48 22.10 9.89
N ALA A 185 0.90 21.74 11.04
CA ALA A 185 1.24 20.51 11.76
C ALA A 185 0.93 19.24 10.95
N ILE A 186 -0.20 19.21 10.25
CA ILE A 186 -0.55 18.13 9.32
C ILE A 186 0.51 18.03 8.22
N SER A 187 0.83 19.16 7.57
CA SER A 187 1.79 19.20 6.47
C SER A 187 3.21 18.83 6.90
N GLU A 188 3.61 19.18 8.12
CA GLU A 188 4.86 18.74 8.75
C GLU A 188 4.87 17.23 8.99
N ARG A 189 3.79 16.68 9.56
CA ARG A 189 3.66 15.23 9.79
C ARG A 189 3.74 14.45 8.48
N ILE A 190 3.11 14.95 7.42
CA ILE A 190 3.17 14.33 6.09
C ILE A 190 4.60 14.32 5.53
N ARG A 191 5.32 15.45 5.61
CA ARG A 191 6.72 15.54 5.17
C ARG A 191 7.63 14.61 5.98
N ASP A 192 7.36 14.44 7.27
CA ASP A 192 8.09 13.49 8.13
C ASP A 192 7.83 12.02 7.75
N ILE A 193 6.58 11.67 7.42
CA ILE A 193 6.22 10.34 6.90
C ILE A 193 6.92 10.06 5.57
N ASP A 194 6.90 11.02 4.64
CA ASP A 194 7.55 10.95 3.33
C ASP A 194 9.08 10.84 3.44
N ALA A 195 9.69 11.60 4.34
CA ALA A 195 11.12 11.52 4.65
C ALA A 195 11.52 10.16 5.26
N ASP A 196 10.62 9.47 5.94
CA ASP A 196 10.81 8.08 6.35
C ASP A 196 10.55 7.09 5.19
N GLY A 197 10.33 7.55 3.96
CA GLY A 197 10.07 6.70 2.80
C GLY A 197 8.71 5.99 2.85
N PHE A 198 7.77 6.51 3.65
CA PHE A 198 6.40 6.03 3.75
C PHE A 198 5.42 7.03 3.13
N GLY A 199 4.26 6.52 2.71
CA GLY A 199 3.20 7.32 2.12
C GLY A 199 2.06 7.41 3.11
N VAL A 200 1.54 8.61 3.33
CA VAL A 200 0.34 8.79 4.14
C VAL A 200 -0.77 7.93 3.55
N GLU A 201 -1.47 7.18 4.40
CA GLU A 201 -2.62 6.42 3.95
C GLU A 201 -3.89 7.29 4.03
N HIS A 202 -4.67 7.25 2.96
CA HIS A 202 -5.88 8.03 2.80
C HIS A 202 -7.11 7.11 2.91
N TRP A 203 -7.89 7.32 3.96
CA TRP A 203 -9.06 6.49 4.26
C TRP A 203 -10.35 7.30 4.12
N ILE A 204 -11.35 6.71 3.48
CA ILE A 204 -12.73 7.18 3.45
C ILE A 204 -13.53 6.40 4.50
N LEU A 205 -13.96 7.10 5.55
CA LEU A 205 -14.70 6.52 6.67
C LEU A 205 -16.20 6.39 6.37
N ARG A 206 -16.74 7.34 5.61
CA ARG A 206 -18.12 7.35 5.12
C ARG A 206 -18.22 8.24 3.90
N TYR A 207 -19.00 7.84 2.90
CA TYR A 207 -19.26 8.63 1.69
C TYR A 207 -20.74 8.58 1.31
N GLY A 208 -21.15 9.38 0.33
CA GLY A 208 -22.56 9.54 -0.06
C GLY A 208 -23.38 10.30 0.97
N ILE A 209 -22.75 11.18 1.76
CA ILE A 209 -23.41 11.96 2.79
C ILE A 209 -24.26 13.06 2.14
N GLY A 210 -25.52 13.16 2.54
CA GLY A 210 -26.48 14.05 1.86
C GLY A 210 -26.22 15.55 2.05
N SER A 211 -25.41 15.95 3.05
CA SER A 211 -25.06 17.36 3.26
C SER A 211 -23.65 17.54 3.82
N ALA A 212 -23.06 18.70 3.49
CA ALA A 212 -21.79 19.17 4.04
C ALA A 212 -21.79 19.19 5.58
N ASP A 213 -22.80 19.82 6.17
CA ASP A 213 -22.94 19.97 7.62
C ASP A 213 -23.00 18.61 8.34
N SER A 214 -23.68 17.62 7.75
CA SER A 214 -23.75 16.28 8.33
C SER A 214 -22.38 15.61 8.33
N ALA A 215 -21.63 15.74 7.23
CA ALA A 215 -20.28 15.20 7.13
C ALA A 215 -19.34 15.86 8.15
N GLU A 216 -19.43 17.17 8.33
CA GLU A 216 -18.60 17.90 9.28
C GLU A 216 -18.92 17.55 10.74
N LEU A 217 -20.20 17.40 11.08
CA LEU A 217 -20.61 16.91 12.40
C LEU A 217 -20.09 15.49 12.66
N HIS A 218 -20.12 14.62 11.66
CA HIS A 218 -19.55 13.27 11.76
C HIS A 218 -18.03 13.30 11.95
N ALA A 219 -17.30 14.11 11.17
CA ALA A 219 -15.86 14.28 11.29
C ALA A 219 -15.48 14.83 12.68
N LEU A 220 -16.20 15.82 13.19
CA LEU A 220 -16.00 16.38 14.53
C LEU A 220 -16.24 15.34 15.64
N SER A 221 -17.29 14.52 15.51
CA SER A 221 -17.58 13.44 16.45
C SER A 221 -16.43 12.44 16.51
N LEU A 222 -15.93 12.01 15.34
CA LEU A 222 -14.81 11.07 15.24
C LEU A 222 -13.51 11.64 15.81
N ARG A 223 -13.17 12.90 15.51
CA ARG A 223 -12.00 13.57 16.11
C ARG A 223 -12.02 13.55 17.65
N ARG A 224 -13.20 13.71 18.25
CA ARG A 224 -13.36 13.70 19.72
C ARG A 224 -13.28 12.32 20.34
N SER A 225 -13.55 11.26 19.56
CA SER A 225 -13.58 9.89 20.06
C SER A 225 -12.20 9.29 20.34
N GLY A 226 -11.13 9.83 19.73
CA GLY A 226 -9.76 9.32 19.89
C GLY A 226 -9.56 7.90 19.37
N LEU A 227 -10.42 7.43 18.45
CA LEU A 227 -10.32 6.10 17.83
C LEU A 227 -9.09 6.00 16.93
N ASP A 228 -8.37 4.89 17.01
CA ASP A 228 -7.34 4.49 16.05
C ASP A 228 -7.94 3.70 14.86
N VAL A 229 -7.10 3.37 13.87
CA VAL A 229 -7.53 2.63 12.67
C VAL A 229 -8.04 1.23 13.00
N ALA A 230 -7.44 0.56 13.99
CA ALA A 230 -7.89 -0.77 14.42
C ALA A 230 -9.26 -0.70 15.08
N ALA A 231 -9.54 0.35 15.86
CA ALA A 231 -10.82 0.62 16.47
C ALA A 231 -11.85 1.08 15.43
N LEU A 232 -11.46 1.78 14.36
CA LEU A 232 -12.35 2.09 13.22
C LEU A 232 -12.72 0.85 12.40
N ALA A 233 -11.77 -0.07 12.20
CA ALA A 233 -11.99 -1.33 11.51
C ALA A 233 -12.78 -2.35 12.35
N ALA A 234 -12.66 -2.29 13.68
CA ALA A 234 -13.36 -3.17 14.62
C ALA A 234 -14.67 -2.57 15.19
N SER A 235 -14.97 -1.30 14.92
CA SER A 235 -16.16 -0.63 15.45
C SER A 235 -17.38 -0.91 14.58
N ASP A 236 -18.42 -1.48 15.20
CA ASP A 236 -19.81 -1.42 14.75
C ASP A 236 -20.33 0.04 14.86
N LEU A 237 -19.76 0.96 14.08
CA LEU A 237 -20.35 2.29 13.88
C LEU A 237 -21.78 2.09 13.32
N PRO A 238 -22.78 2.84 13.81
CA PRO A 238 -24.18 2.58 13.45
C PRO A 238 -24.37 2.62 11.94
N ALA A 239 -24.74 1.45 11.40
CA ALA A 239 -25.02 1.21 10.00
C ALA A 239 -26.11 2.16 9.51
N ALA A 240 -25.75 3.05 8.59
CA ALA A 240 -26.71 3.63 7.65
C ALA A 240 -26.85 2.66 6.46
N PRO A 241 -28.00 2.62 5.77
CA PRO A 241 -28.51 1.38 5.19
C PRO A 241 -27.74 0.75 4.02
N ASP A 242 -26.72 1.36 3.41
CA ASP A 242 -26.21 0.87 2.11
C ASP A 242 -24.70 1.09 1.79
N ALA A 243 -23.80 1.34 2.74
CA ALA A 243 -22.35 1.39 2.42
C ALA A 243 -21.46 0.68 3.47
N PRO A 244 -20.56 -0.24 3.07
CA PRO A 244 -19.68 -0.97 3.99
C PRO A 244 -18.57 -0.03 4.50
N GLY A 245 -18.11 -0.27 5.74
CA GLY A 245 -16.92 0.21 6.48
C GLY A 245 -15.94 1.28 5.96
N PRO A 246 -14.83 1.51 6.69
CA PRO A 246 -13.76 2.37 6.21
C PRO A 246 -13.02 1.73 5.02
N TRP A 247 -12.74 2.51 3.98
CA TRP A 247 -12.01 2.05 2.78
C TRP A 247 -10.79 2.92 2.51
N ARG A 248 -9.70 2.32 2.02
CA ARG A 248 -8.63 3.11 1.39
C ARG A 248 -9.14 3.77 0.11
N ILE A 249 -8.72 5.00 -0.15
CA ILE A 249 -9.16 5.73 -1.34
C ILE A 249 -8.81 5.00 -2.64
N GLU A 250 -7.68 4.29 -2.68
CA GLU A 250 -7.23 3.54 -3.85
C GLU A 250 -8.20 2.42 -4.22
N GLU A 251 -8.81 1.77 -3.23
CA GLU A 251 -9.83 0.73 -3.47
C GLU A 251 -11.11 1.34 -4.05
N LEU A 252 -11.49 2.54 -3.61
CA LEU A 252 -12.65 3.25 -4.13
C LEU A 252 -12.39 3.79 -5.55
N VAL A 253 -11.18 4.29 -5.81
CA VAL A 253 -10.73 4.66 -7.15
C VAL A 253 -10.78 3.45 -8.07
N LEU A 254 -10.26 2.30 -7.64
CA LEU A 254 -10.32 1.07 -8.41
C LEU A 254 -11.78 0.66 -8.67
N ARG A 255 -12.63 0.72 -7.64
CA ARG A 255 -14.04 0.34 -7.75
C ARG A 255 -14.82 1.22 -8.71
N TYR A 256 -14.62 2.53 -8.71
CA TYR A 256 -15.46 3.46 -9.48
C TYR A 256 -14.84 3.91 -10.79
N ALA A 257 -13.51 4.00 -10.86
CA ALA A 257 -12.76 4.61 -11.95
C ALA A 257 -11.68 3.69 -12.54
N ALA A 258 -11.75 2.36 -12.32
CA ALA A 258 -10.85 1.45 -13.01
C ALA A 258 -10.97 1.61 -14.54
N PRO A 259 -9.82 1.69 -15.25
CA PRO A 259 -9.81 1.79 -16.70
C PRO A 259 -10.48 0.57 -17.32
N VAL A 260 -11.21 0.75 -18.42
CA VAL A 260 -11.80 -0.35 -19.16
C VAL A 260 -10.71 -1.33 -19.59
N SER A 261 -10.98 -2.62 -19.45
CA SER A 261 -10.07 -3.67 -19.91
C SER A 261 -9.74 -3.49 -21.39
N PRO A 262 -8.44 -3.56 -21.78
CA PRO A 262 -8.11 -3.66 -23.19
C PRO A 262 -8.74 -4.93 -23.80
N PRO A 263 -8.75 -5.06 -25.15
CA PRO A 263 -9.26 -6.25 -25.81
C PRO A 263 -8.67 -7.52 -25.18
N LEU A 264 -9.55 -8.45 -24.78
CA LEU A 264 -9.15 -9.68 -24.11
C LEU A 264 -8.42 -10.62 -25.07
N PRO A 265 -7.49 -11.47 -24.58
CA PRO A 265 -6.85 -12.47 -25.43
C PRO A 265 -7.88 -13.45 -26.01
N ASP A 266 -7.67 -13.89 -27.25
CA ASP A 266 -8.50 -14.90 -27.91
C ASP A 266 -7.67 -16.17 -28.17
N PRO A 267 -8.00 -17.33 -27.56
CA PRO A 267 -9.05 -17.57 -26.56
C PRO A 267 -8.56 -17.27 -25.12
N CYS A 268 -9.48 -16.90 -24.21
CA CYS A 268 -9.21 -16.78 -22.78
C CYS A 268 -10.41 -17.19 -21.93
N VAL A 269 -10.23 -17.27 -20.61
CA VAL A 269 -11.34 -17.51 -19.67
C VAL A 269 -11.35 -16.45 -18.58
N LEU A 270 -12.53 -15.93 -18.26
CA LEU A 270 -12.76 -15.09 -17.11
C LEU A 270 -13.34 -15.94 -15.99
N VAL A 271 -12.72 -15.91 -14.81
CA VAL A 271 -13.15 -16.66 -13.64
C VAL A 271 -13.56 -15.69 -12.54
N LYS A 272 -14.84 -15.73 -12.16
CA LYS A 272 -15.38 -14.93 -11.08
C LYS A 272 -15.03 -15.56 -9.73
N VAL A 273 -14.29 -14.84 -8.89
CA VAL A 273 -13.91 -15.27 -7.54
C VAL A 273 -14.27 -14.17 -6.55
N ASP A 274 -15.45 -14.23 -5.94
CA ASP A 274 -15.92 -13.20 -5.00
C ASP A 274 -14.96 -13.00 -3.80
N ALA A 275 -14.26 -14.05 -3.36
CA ALA A 275 -13.25 -13.96 -2.30
C ALA A 275 -12.07 -13.02 -2.65
N SER A 276 -11.80 -12.79 -3.93
CA SER A 276 -10.73 -11.88 -4.39
C SER A 276 -11.11 -10.40 -4.29
N ALA A 277 -12.35 -10.07 -3.94
CA ALA A 277 -12.76 -8.69 -3.63
C ALA A 277 -12.27 -8.21 -2.25
N ARG A 278 -11.85 -9.12 -1.38
CA ARG A 278 -11.41 -8.78 -0.02
C ARG A 278 -10.06 -8.05 -0.05
N SER A 279 -9.92 -7.05 0.81
CA SER A 279 -8.68 -6.26 0.93
C SER A 279 -7.49 -7.05 1.50
N ASP A 280 -7.75 -8.15 2.21
CA ASP A 280 -6.74 -9.06 2.77
C ASP A 280 -6.44 -10.27 1.86
N ALA A 281 -7.04 -10.34 0.67
CA ALA A 281 -6.83 -11.45 -0.25
C ALA A 281 -5.39 -11.44 -0.80
N THR A 282 -4.57 -12.40 -0.36
CA THR A 282 -3.23 -12.61 -0.92
C THR A 282 -3.31 -13.28 -2.29
N ALA A 283 -2.24 -13.17 -3.09
CA ALA A 283 -2.14 -13.85 -4.38
C ALA A 283 -2.39 -15.37 -4.25
N ASP A 284 -1.91 -15.99 -3.16
CA ASP A 284 -2.14 -17.41 -2.87
C ASP A 284 -3.62 -17.73 -2.64
N VAL A 285 -4.34 -16.89 -1.88
CA VAL A 285 -5.78 -17.07 -1.65
C VAL A 285 -6.56 -16.91 -2.95
N ILE A 286 -6.23 -15.89 -3.75
CA ILE A 286 -6.86 -15.65 -5.05
C ILE A 286 -6.61 -16.85 -5.98
N TYR A 287 -5.37 -17.33 -6.05
CA TYR A 287 -4.99 -18.47 -6.86
C TYR A 287 -5.74 -19.74 -6.43
N GLU A 288 -5.77 -20.05 -5.14
CA GLU A 288 -6.42 -21.24 -4.61
C GLU A 288 -7.93 -21.24 -4.87
N HIS A 289 -8.60 -20.11 -4.69
CA HIS A 289 -10.01 -20.01 -5.07
C HIS A 289 -10.22 -20.06 -6.59
N SER A 290 -9.31 -19.50 -7.37
CA SER A 290 -9.42 -19.49 -8.82
C SER A 290 -9.27 -20.87 -9.44
N ARG A 291 -8.55 -21.81 -8.81
CA ARG A 291 -8.43 -23.21 -9.24
C ARG A 291 -9.56 -24.12 -8.72
N SER A 292 -10.76 -23.56 -8.54
CA SER A 292 -11.93 -24.34 -8.15
C SER A 292 -12.37 -25.35 -9.23
N ALA A 293 -13.40 -26.14 -8.90
CA ALA A 293 -13.95 -27.18 -9.76
C ALA A 293 -14.81 -26.62 -10.91
N TRP A 294 -14.19 -26.31 -12.06
CA TRP A 294 -14.86 -25.66 -13.18
C TRP A 294 -15.30 -26.64 -14.28
N ARG A 295 -16.37 -26.29 -15.00
CA ARG A 295 -16.79 -27.02 -16.22
C ARG A 295 -16.03 -26.49 -17.44
N ALA A 296 -14.72 -26.76 -17.50
CA ALA A 296 -13.82 -26.19 -18.51
C ALA A 296 -14.11 -26.65 -19.96
N GLY A 297 -14.74 -27.81 -20.17
CA GLY A 297 -15.16 -28.24 -21.51
C GLY A 297 -13.99 -28.34 -22.51
N PRO A 298 -14.16 -27.90 -23.77
CA PRO A 298 -13.11 -27.90 -24.80
C PRO A 298 -11.93 -26.98 -24.51
N HIS A 299 -12.11 -25.93 -23.70
CA HIS A 299 -11.05 -24.96 -23.39
C HIS A 299 -9.83 -25.62 -22.74
N ARG A 300 -9.97 -26.81 -22.15
CA ARG A 300 -8.87 -27.58 -21.60
C ARG A 300 -7.80 -28.01 -22.61
N THR A 301 -8.15 -28.05 -23.90
CA THR A 301 -7.22 -28.46 -24.97
C THR A 301 -6.42 -27.29 -25.52
N VAL A 302 -6.72 -26.06 -25.09
CA VAL A 302 -5.96 -24.87 -25.48
C VAL A 302 -4.67 -24.85 -24.65
N PRO A 303 -3.49 -24.87 -25.28
CA PRO A 303 -2.22 -24.75 -24.57
C PRO A 303 -2.07 -23.34 -23.99
N ASP A 304 -1.48 -23.26 -22.80
CA ASP A 304 -1.17 -21.99 -22.12
C ASP A 304 -2.37 -21.03 -21.98
N LEU A 305 -3.57 -21.60 -21.81
CA LEU A 305 -4.82 -20.84 -21.77
C LEU A 305 -4.75 -19.72 -20.70
N PRO A 306 -4.93 -18.45 -21.09
CA PRO A 306 -5.00 -17.35 -20.13
C PRO A 306 -6.30 -17.40 -19.32
N VAL A 307 -6.17 -17.36 -18.00
CA VAL A 307 -7.26 -17.29 -17.03
C VAL A 307 -7.18 -15.96 -16.29
N LEU A 308 -8.13 -15.08 -16.52
CA LEU A 308 -8.26 -13.80 -15.82
C LEU A 308 -9.23 -13.96 -14.66
N VAL A 309 -8.74 -13.75 -13.45
CA VAL A 309 -9.53 -13.83 -12.22
C VAL A 309 -10.11 -12.46 -11.91
N PHE A 310 -11.41 -12.37 -11.66
CA PHE A 310 -12.06 -11.09 -11.39
C PHE A 310 -13.09 -11.15 -10.25
N ALA A 311 -13.33 -10.00 -9.63
CA ALA A 311 -14.42 -9.75 -8.69
C ALA A 311 -14.91 -8.30 -8.84
N ASP A 312 -16.22 -8.06 -8.66
CA ASP A 312 -16.84 -6.74 -8.85
C ASP A 312 -16.53 -6.08 -10.21
N ASP A 313 -16.48 -6.88 -11.27
CA ASP A 313 -16.05 -6.48 -12.61
C ASP A 313 -14.57 -6.07 -12.71
N LEU A 314 -13.74 -6.24 -11.68
CA LEU A 314 -12.32 -5.88 -11.68
C LEU A 314 -11.42 -7.11 -11.79
N VAL A 315 -10.46 -7.08 -12.71
CA VAL A 315 -9.44 -8.12 -12.82
C VAL A 315 -8.46 -8.01 -11.65
N ARG A 316 -8.31 -9.09 -10.89
CA ARG A 316 -7.47 -9.17 -9.68
C ARG A 316 -6.18 -9.96 -9.88
N ALA A 317 -6.18 -10.95 -10.77
CA ALA A 317 -5.00 -11.74 -11.09
C ALA A 317 -5.12 -12.34 -12.50
N VAL A 318 -3.99 -12.73 -13.10
CA VAL A 318 -3.96 -13.45 -14.38
C VAL A 318 -3.01 -14.62 -14.30
N HIS A 319 -3.51 -15.81 -14.66
CA HIS A 319 -2.72 -17.05 -14.66
C HIS A 319 -2.67 -17.66 -16.06
N ARG A 320 -1.58 -18.35 -16.37
CA ARG A 320 -1.51 -19.31 -17.47
C ARG A 320 -1.68 -20.71 -16.96
N VAL A 321 -2.56 -21.47 -17.62
CA VAL A 321 -2.77 -22.88 -17.28
C VAL A 321 -1.65 -23.73 -17.86
N ASP A 322 -0.97 -24.48 -16.99
CA ASP A 322 0.04 -25.47 -17.38
C ASP A 322 -0.64 -26.81 -17.72
N TYR A 323 -1.56 -27.26 -16.85
CA TYR A 323 -2.29 -28.52 -17.06
C TYR A 323 -3.62 -28.58 -16.29
N TRP A 324 -4.43 -29.59 -16.62
CA TRP A 324 -5.76 -29.83 -16.08
C TRP A 324 -5.84 -31.18 -15.37
N GLU A 325 -6.51 -31.19 -14.22
CA GLU A 325 -6.80 -32.39 -13.43
C GLU A 325 -8.31 -32.55 -13.24
N SER A 326 -8.77 -33.80 -13.21
CA SER A 326 -10.18 -34.08 -12.90
C SER A 326 -10.45 -33.77 -11.43
N TYR A 327 -11.53 -33.05 -11.16
CA TYR A 327 -11.91 -32.71 -9.79
C TYR A 327 -12.32 -33.97 -9.02
N ARG A 328 -11.89 -34.03 -7.76
CA ARG A 328 -12.32 -35.02 -6.77
C ARG A 328 -13.04 -34.32 -5.63
N ASP A 329 -14.18 -34.86 -5.20
CA ASP A 329 -14.87 -34.37 -4.01
C ASP A 329 -14.12 -34.75 -2.72
N ALA A 330 -14.63 -34.30 -1.57
CA ALA A 330 -14.02 -34.55 -0.26
C ALA A 330 -13.94 -36.04 0.08
N GLU A 331 -14.83 -36.84 -0.51
CA GLU A 331 -14.92 -38.29 -0.39
C GLU A 331 -14.04 -39.04 -1.43
N GLY A 332 -13.35 -38.30 -2.31
CA GLY A 332 -12.42 -38.84 -3.30
C GLY A 332 -13.04 -39.31 -4.62
N ASN A 333 -14.35 -39.12 -4.80
CA ASN A 333 -15.07 -39.48 -6.03
C ASN A 333 -14.76 -38.48 -7.14
N LEU A 334 -14.58 -39.01 -8.35
CA LEU A 334 -14.35 -38.20 -9.54
C LEU A 334 -15.66 -37.58 -10.05
N ASP A 335 -15.68 -36.26 -10.23
CA ASP A 335 -16.70 -35.60 -11.05
C ASP A 335 -16.19 -35.48 -12.49
N PRO A 336 -16.70 -36.27 -13.46
CA PRO A 336 -16.21 -36.27 -14.83
C PRO A 336 -16.47 -34.96 -15.58
N LYS A 337 -17.30 -34.07 -15.02
CA LYS A 337 -17.67 -32.80 -15.66
C LYS A 337 -16.85 -31.62 -15.15
N ARG A 338 -16.12 -31.76 -14.04
CA ARG A 338 -15.38 -30.67 -13.40
C ARG A 338 -13.88 -30.91 -13.43
N TRP A 339 -13.16 -29.82 -13.64
CA TRP A 339 -11.72 -29.80 -13.82
C TRP A 339 -11.14 -28.68 -12.98
N VAL A 340 -9.97 -28.95 -12.42
CA VAL A 340 -9.13 -28.02 -11.69
C VAL A 340 -7.93 -27.75 -12.57
N TYR A 341 -7.52 -26.49 -12.68
CA TYR A 341 -6.29 -26.16 -13.37
C TYR A 341 -5.15 -25.97 -12.39
N THR A 342 -3.95 -26.26 -12.86
CA THR A 342 -2.71 -25.83 -12.23
C THR A 342 -1.93 -25.00 -13.24
N GLY A 343 -1.43 -23.86 -12.77
CA GLY A 343 -0.83 -22.85 -13.62
C GLY A 343 0.06 -21.89 -12.83
N LYS A 344 0.58 -20.88 -13.50
CA LYS A 344 1.44 -19.86 -12.88
C LYS A 344 0.94 -18.45 -13.20
N PRO A 345 1.23 -17.46 -12.33
CA PRO A 345 0.98 -16.06 -12.65
C PRO A 345 1.70 -15.66 -13.94
N ASP A 346 1.01 -14.86 -14.76
CA ASP A 346 1.56 -14.30 -16.00
C ASP A 346 1.86 -12.81 -15.82
N ALA A 347 3.12 -12.48 -15.52
CA ALA A 347 3.52 -11.11 -15.25
C ALA A 347 3.25 -10.13 -16.42
N GLU A 348 3.28 -10.61 -17.67
CA GLU A 348 3.02 -9.77 -18.85
C GLU A 348 1.52 -9.42 -18.94
N LEU A 349 0.66 -10.42 -18.79
CA LEU A 349 -0.78 -10.20 -18.81
C LEU A 349 -1.27 -9.51 -17.54
N GLU A 350 -0.67 -9.79 -16.39
CA GLU A 350 -0.99 -9.09 -15.14
C GLU A 350 -0.74 -7.59 -15.26
N ALA A 351 0.42 -7.20 -15.80
CA ALA A 351 0.75 -5.80 -16.04
C ALA A 351 -0.24 -5.10 -16.99
N ARG A 352 -0.92 -5.85 -17.85
CA ARG A 352 -1.87 -5.32 -18.84
C ARG A 352 -3.32 -5.29 -18.35
N TYR A 353 -3.74 -6.28 -17.56
CA TYR A 353 -5.15 -6.48 -17.24
C TYR A 353 -5.47 -6.26 -15.76
N VAL A 354 -4.56 -6.50 -14.81
CA VAL A 354 -4.86 -6.33 -13.38
C VAL A 354 -5.21 -4.87 -13.09
N GLY A 355 -6.30 -4.68 -12.36
CA GLY A 355 -6.87 -3.37 -12.03
C GLY A 355 -7.69 -2.74 -13.15
N THR A 356 -7.90 -3.43 -14.27
CA THR A 356 -8.85 -3.02 -15.31
C THR A 356 -10.26 -3.56 -15.07
N SER A 357 -11.22 -2.90 -15.67
CA SER A 357 -12.66 -3.13 -15.53
C SER A 357 -13.24 -3.92 -16.71
N LEU A 358 -13.89 -5.02 -16.40
CA LEU A 358 -14.66 -5.88 -17.31
C LEU A 358 -16.10 -5.40 -17.50
N ARG A 359 -16.45 -4.17 -17.08
CA ARG A 359 -17.80 -3.63 -17.20
C ARG A 359 -18.34 -3.67 -18.62
N GLU A 360 -17.54 -3.29 -19.61
CA GLU A 360 -17.94 -3.32 -21.02
C GLU A 360 -18.14 -4.76 -21.51
N VAL A 361 -17.21 -5.66 -21.18
CA VAL A 361 -17.33 -7.10 -21.49
C VAL A 361 -18.60 -7.70 -20.88
N ARG A 362 -18.98 -7.28 -19.66
CA ARG A 362 -20.25 -7.68 -19.03
C ARG A 362 -21.44 -7.15 -19.81
N GLN A 363 -21.42 -5.88 -20.24
CA GLN A 363 -22.52 -5.28 -21.00
C GLN A 363 -22.71 -5.95 -22.36
N GLU A 364 -21.63 -6.22 -23.09
CA GLU A 364 -21.65 -6.99 -24.35
C GLU A 364 -22.28 -8.38 -24.19
N ARG A 365 -22.13 -8.98 -23.00
CA ARG A 365 -22.69 -10.29 -22.62
C ARG A 365 -24.12 -10.22 -22.06
N GLY A 366 -24.81 -9.09 -22.19
CA GLY A 366 -26.19 -8.93 -21.69
C GLY A 366 -26.29 -8.50 -20.22
N GLY A 367 -25.22 -7.94 -19.66
CA GLY A 367 -25.23 -7.19 -18.40
C GLY A 367 -25.13 -8.03 -17.12
N LYS A 368 -25.01 -9.36 -17.19
CA LYS A 368 -24.93 -10.23 -15.99
C LYS A 368 -23.91 -11.35 -16.16
N TRP A 369 -23.13 -11.61 -15.11
CA TRP A 369 -22.28 -12.80 -15.01
C TRP A 369 -23.11 -14.02 -14.59
N ASN A 370 -22.84 -15.17 -15.20
CA ASN A 370 -23.42 -16.46 -14.82
C ASN A 370 -22.98 -16.85 -13.38
N PRO A 371 -23.89 -17.33 -12.51
CA PRO A 371 -23.56 -17.86 -11.18
C PRO A 371 -22.47 -18.93 -11.14
N SER A 372 -22.22 -19.64 -12.25
CA SER A 372 -21.17 -20.67 -12.31
C SER A 372 -19.74 -20.15 -12.20
N GLY A 373 -19.53 -18.83 -12.29
CA GLY A 373 -18.23 -18.17 -12.20
C GLY A 373 -17.26 -18.40 -13.36
N TRP A 374 -17.47 -19.44 -14.17
CA TRP A 374 -16.68 -19.74 -15.36
C TRP A 374 -17.27 -19.06 -16.62
N HIS A 375 -16.48 -18.21 -17.28
CA HIS A 375 -16.89 -17.47 -18.47
C HIS A 375 -15.84 -17.55 -19.58
N PRO A 376 -15.98 -18.49 -20.53
CA PRO A 376 -15.08 -18.55 -21.67
C PRO A 376 -15.27 -17.33 -22.58
N TYR A 377 -14.18 -16.86 -23.16
CA TYR A 377 -14.10 -15.75 -24.12
C TYR A 377 -13.27 -16.18 -25.33
N GLY A 378 -13.65 -15.72 -26.52
CA GLY A 378 -13.04 -16.18 -27.76
C GLY A 378 -13.59 -17.51 -28.26
N HIS A 379 -13.18 -17.91 -29.46
CA HIS A 379 -13.66 -19.13 -30.09
C HIS A 379 -12.66 -20.27 -29.89
N VAL A 380 -13.12 -21.40 -29.35
CA VAL A 380 -12.35 -22.65 -29.32
C VAL A 380 -12.88 -23.56 -30.43
N PRO A 381 -12.03 -23.98 -31.38
CA PRO A 381 -12.40 -24.86 -32.49
C PRO A 381 -12.98 -26.22 -32.08
#